data_AF-A0A922FZA7-F1
#
_entry.id   AF-A0A922FZA7-F1
#
_cell.length_a   1.000
_cell.length_b   1.000
_cell.length_c   1.000
_cell.angle_alpha   90.00
_cell.angle_beta   90.00
_cell.angle_gamma   90.00
#
_symmetry.space_group_name_H-M   'P 1'
#
loop_
_entity.id
_entity.type
_entity.pdbx_description
1 polymer ?
#
loop_
_entity_poly.entity_id
_entity_poly.type
_entity_poly.pdbx_seq_one_letter_code
_entity_poly.pdbx_strand_id
1 'polypeptide(L)'
;MTKLKRSTKMSNLFQNLKRSVEGSSKDANSTNGRKVPIGTRQQTEGSTGWKEGLGASLAELKKRSPYFHQVEEDVRKNQKSIIELKIAINSFQAKDMVKLLKFQTSVESFLEGLTDETQVLAKFEDFPAKKLEALRTAAALYSKLDTIECNLKRLEIVAPLNKLFVKVEGYFNKFKKELDAIERTKDEESTKFKRYDIHFDFNILTRIKELMVDISSSCLELVLKTKEAKAAKDNGETLSKTATQKKENAKMLWRAFQLAYRVYIFAGGQDDRANKLAEEVAHEITADSQQR
;
A
#
# COMPACT_ATOMS: atom_id res chain seq x y z
N MET A 1 10.50 13.74 -10.61
CA MET A 1 9.37 14.61 -10.98
C MET A 1 8.20 13.71 -11.36
N THR A 2 7.02 13.96 -10.78
CA THR A 2 5.80 13.19 -11.02
C THR A 2 5.20 13.54 -12.39
N LYS A 3 4.72 12.55 -13.14
CA LYS A 3 4.04 12.75 -14.44
C LYS A 3 2.57 13.14 -14.31
N LEU A 4 2.00 12.95 -13.12
CA LEU A 4 0.58 13.18 -12.82
C LEU A 4 0.25 14.67 -12.74
N LYS A 5 -0.73 15.10 -13.55
CA LYS A 5 -1.29 16.45 -13.55
C LYS A 5 -2.78 16.40 -13.21
N ARG A 6 -3.28 17.46 -12.55
CA ARG A 6 -4.71 17.59 -12.26
C ARG A 6 -5.45 17.96 -13.56
N SER A 7 -6.41 17.15 -13.97
CA SER A 7 -7.23 17.42 -15.18
C SER A 7 -8.38 18.35 -14.83
N THR A 8 -8.56 19.42 -15.63
CA THR A 8 -9.68 20.36 -15.48
C THR A 8 -11.00 19.80 -16.04
N LYS A 9 -10.94 18.73 -16.84
CA LYS A 9 -12.10 18.16 -17.54
C LYS A 9 -12.60 16.87 -16.93
N MET A 10 -11.75 16.08 -16.28
CA MET A 10 -12.08 14.74 -15.79
C MET A 10 -13.31 14.71 -14.87
N SER A 11 -13.42 15.68 -13.94
CA SER A 11 -14.59 15.80 -13.06
C SER A 11 -15.87 16.14 -13.81
N ASN A 12 -15.80 17.02 -14.82
CA ASN A 12 -16.96 17.37 -15.65
C ASN A 12 -17.40 16.20 -16.52
N LEU A 13 -16.45 15.45 -17.11
CA LEU A 13 -16.72 14.25 -17.89
C LEU A 13 -17.44 13.19 -17.05
N PHE A 14 -16.95 12.92 -15.83
CA PHE A 14 -17.61 11.94 -14.94
C PHE A 14 -19.05 12.32 -14.62
N GLN A 15 -19.32 13.59 -14.28
CA GLN A 15 -20.68 14.04 -13.96
C GLN A 15 -21.62 13.96 -15.18
N ASN A 16 -21.14 14.32 -16.36
CA ASN A 16 -21.93 14.27 -17.59
C ASN A 16 -22.26 12.82 -17.99
N LEU A 17 -21.26 11.94 -17.97
CA LEU A 17 -21.45 10.53 -18.30
C LEU A 17 -22.33 9.83 -17.28
N LYS A 18 -22.16 10.12 -15.98
CA LYS A 18 -23.03 9.61 -14.92
C LYS A 18 -24.49 9.98 -15.17
N ARG A 19 -24.75 11.25 -15.53
CA ARG A 19 -26.09 11.74 -15.86
C ARG A 19 -26.68 11.07 -17.11
N SER A 20 -25.85 10.80 -18.11
CA SER A 20 -26.27 10.19 -19.39
C SER A 20 -26.50 8.68 -19.32
N VAL A 21 -25.70 7.96 -18.52
CA VAL A 21 -25.67 6.48 -18.51
C VAL A 21 -26.52 5.89 -17.38
N GLU A 22 -26.53 6.52 -16.20
CA GLU A 22 -27.18 5.95 -15.01
C GLU A 22 -28.62 6.47 -14.80
N GLY A 23 -29.03 7.51 -15.52
CA GLY A 23 -30.29 8.20 -15.26
C GLY A 23 -30.29 8.87 -13.88
N SER A 24 -31.08 9.92 -13.71
CA SER A 24 -31.17 10.63 -12.43
C SER A 24 -31.94 9.79 -11.41
N SER A 25 -31.30 8.80 -10.79
CA SER A 25 -31.77 8.21 -9.54
C SER A 25 -31.55 9.22 -8.42
N LYS A 26 -32.64 9.88 -8.01
CA LYS A 26 -32.74 10.53 -6.71
C LYS A 26 -33.06 9.43 -5.71
N ASP A 27 -32.14 9.17 -4.80
CA ASP A 27 -32.36 8.45 -3.53
C ASP A 27 -31.11 8.71 -2.66
N ALA A 28 -31.15 8.83 -1.35
CA ALA A 28 -32.20 8.94 -0.37
C ALA A 28 -31.50 9.54 0.86
N ASN A 29 -32.19 10.38 1.60
CA ASN A 29 -31.71 10.83 2.91
C ASN A 29 -31.82 9.64 3.88
N SER A 30 -30.70 9.22 4.43
CA SER A 30 -30.66 8.35 5.62
C SER A 30 -29.50 8.79 6.49
N THR A 31 -29.82 9.56 7.53
CA THR A 31 -28.92 9.87 8.64
C THR A 31 -29.52 9.22 9.88
N ASN A 32 -28.83 8.24 10.46
CA ASN A 32 -29.13 7.82 11.81
C ASN A 32 -27.91 7.28 12.57
N GLY A 33 -27.81 7.72 13.83
CA GLY A 33 -27.00 7.16 14.90
C GLY A 33 -25.61 7.78 15.09
N ARG A 34 -25.08 8.00 16.30
CA ARG A 34 -25.59 7.91 17.67
C ARG A 34 -24.48 8.55 18.54
N LYS A 35 -24.79 9.50 19.41
CA LYS A 35 -23.86 10.04 20.43
C LYS A 35 -24.16 9.39 21.78
N VAL A 36 -23.13 8.99 22.53
CA VAL A 36 -23.22 8.68 23.97
C VAL A 36 -21.98 9.28 24.66
N PRO A 37 -22.10 9.92 25.84
CA PRO A 37 -21.00 10.64 26.48
C PRO A 37 -20.27 9.88 27.59
N ILE A 38 -19.11 10.45 27.87
CA ILE A 38 -18.07 10.18 28.87
C ILE A 38 -18.61 10.12 30.31
N GLY A 39 -18.13 9.14 31.09
CA GLY A 39 -18.33 9.01 32.52
C GLY A 39 -17.00 8.95 33.29
N THR A 40 -16.96 9.74 34.36
CA THR A 40 -15.87 10.07 35.28
C THR A 40 -15.32 8.86 36.07
N ARG A 41 -14.01 8.81 36.32
CA ARG A 41 -13.38 7.87 37.27
C ARG A 41 -12.84 8.63 38.49
N GLN A 42 -13.32 8.24 39.67
CA GLN A 42 -12.81 8.67 40.98
C GLN A 42 -11.76 7.67 41.50
N GLN A 43 -10.96 8.16 42.45
CA GLN A 43 -9.74 7.60 43.02
C GLN A 43 -9.93 6.31 43.84
N THR A 44 -8.84 5.60 44.10
CA THR A 44 -8.54 4.98 45.41
C THR A 44 -7.06 4.61 45.50
N GLU A 45 -6.51 4.93 46.67
CA GLU A 45 -5.14 4.69 47.14
C GLU A 45 -4.86 3.20 47.40
N GLY A 46 -3.58 2.83 47.49
CA GLY A 46 -3.21 1.50 47.98
C GLY A 46 -1.71 1.18 47.94
N SER A 47 -1.05 1.51 49.04
CA SER A 47 0.06 0.79 49.68
C SER A 47 1.43 0.65 48.98
N THR A 48 2.37 1.37 49.57
CA THR A 48 3.81 1.13 49.62
C THR A 48 4.16 -0.19 50.33
N GLY A 49 5.25 -0.81 49.90
CA GLY A 49 6.05 -1.74 50.70
C GLY A 49 6.09 -3.18 50.18
N TRP A 50 7.31 -3.68 49.94
CA TRP A 50 7.75 -5.09 49.73
C TRP A 50 8.41 -5.33 48.38
N LYS A 51 9.56 -4.67 48.11
CA LYS A 51 10.35 -4.99 46.92
C LYS A 51 11.86 -4.78 47.11
N GLU A 52 12.42 -5.32 48.18
CA GLU A 52 13.89 -5.35 48.33
C GLU A 52 14.47 -6.74 48.68
N GLY A 53 13.65 -7.73 49.08
CA GLY A 53 14.12 -9.08 49.40
C GLY A 53 13.96 -10.16 48.31
N LEU A 54 13.15 -9.92 47.27
CA LEU A 54 12.89 -10.89 46.20
C LEU A 54 13.88 -10.82 45.03
N GLY A 55 14.60 -9.70 44.87
CA GLY A 55 15.53 -9.50 43.77
C GLY A 55 16.76 -10.40 43.84
N ALA A 56 17.30 -10.63 45.04
CA ALA A 56 18.49 -11.45 45.26
C ALA A 56 18.19 -12.96 45.11
N SER A 57 17.11 -13.46 45.71
CA SER A 57 16.72 -14.88 45.60
C SER A 57 16.26 -15.27 44.20
N LEU A 58 15.67 -14.33 43.45
CA LEU A 58 15.29 -14.55 42.06
C LEU A 58 16.52 -14.46 41.13
N ALA A 59 17.49 -13.59 41.41
CA ALA A 59 18.77 -13.56 40.70
C ALA A 59 19.59 -14.86 40.90
N GLU A 60 19.55 -15.48 42.08
CA GLU A 60 20.20 -16.76 42.36
C GLU A 60 19.53 -17.96 41.67
N LEU A 61 18.19 -18.01 41.63
CA LEU A 61 17.44 -19.02 40.88
C LEU A 61 17.59 -18.87 39.36
N LYS A 62 17.67 -17.62 38.88
CA LYS A 62 17.92 -17.27 37.48
C LYS A 62 19.31 -17.78 37.03
N LYS A 63 20.32 -17.66 37.89
CA LYS A 63 21.68 -18.19 37.66
C LYS A 63 21.79 -19.72 37.55
N ARG A 64 20.80 -20.49 38.03
CA ARG A 64 20.81 -21.97 37.99
C ARG A 64 19.97 -22.57 36.86
N SER A 65 19.21 -21.76 36.13
CA SER A 65 18.37 -22.26 35.05
C SER A 65 19.19 -22.50 33.78
N PRO A 66 19.00 -23.64 33.08
CA PRO A 66 19.67 -23.95 31.82
C PRO A 66 19.50 -22.84 30.76
N TYR A 67 18.36 -22.16 30.79
CA TYR A 67 18.05 -21.06 29.88
C TYR A 67 19.01 -19.86 30.04
N PHE A 68 19.37 -19.48 31.28
CA PHE A 68 20.30 -18.35 31.47
C PHE A 68 21.74 -18.71 31.12
N HIS A 69 22.13 -19.97 31.33
CA HIS A 69 23.42 -20.46 30.86
C HIS A 69 23.48 -20.44 29.33
N GLN A 70 22.41 -20.81 28.63
CA GLN A 70 22.33 -20.75 27.17
C GLN A 70 22.46 -19.30 26.66
N VAL A 71 21.78 -18.34 27.32
CA VAL A 71 21.90 -16.91 26.99
C VAL A 71 23.32 -16.38 27.25
N GLU A 72 23.94 -16.73 28.38
CA GLU A 72 25.32 -16.34 28.67
C GLU A 72 26.34 -16.98 27.71
N GLU A 73 26.10 -18.23 27.31
CA GLU A 73 26.90 -18.93 26.30
C GLU A 73 26.79 -18.26 24.93
N ASP A 74 25.58 -17.87 24.52
CA ASP A 74 25.35 -17.13 23.27
C ASP A 74 26.03 -15.75 23.30
N VAL A 75 25.96 -15.04 24.43
CA VAL A 75 26.69 -13.77 24.62
C VAL A 75 28.19 -13.98 24.44
N ARG A 76 28.76 -15.03 25.03
CA ARG A 76 30.20 -15.32 24.96
C ARG A 76 30.63 -15.78 23.57
N LYS A 77 29.87 -16.66 22.92
CA LYS A 77 30.17 -17.19 21.58
C LYS A 77 30.07 -16.11 20.51
N ASN A 78 29.01 -15.31 20.57
CA ASN A 78 28.69 -14.31 19.55
C ASN A 78 29.24 -12.91 19.90
N GLN A 79 30.01 -12.76 20.98
CA GLN A 79 30.49 -11.46 21.47
C GLN A 79 31.15 -10.59 20.39
N LYS A 80 32.10 -11.17 19.64
CA LYS A 80 32.82 -10.45 18.58
C LYS A 80 31.86 -9.99 17.48
N SER A 81 31.00 -10.89 17.02
CA SER A 81 30.02 -10.60 15.97
C SER A 81 28.94 -9.60 16.40
N ILE A 82 28.52 -9.61 17.67
CA ILE A 82 27.58 -8.60 18.20
C ILE A 82 28.23 -7.22 18.30
N ILE A 83 29.51 -7.14 18.66
CA ILE A 83 30.27 -5.88 18.66
C ILE A 83 30.42 -5.35 17.22
N GLU A 84 30.77 -6.20 16.28
CA GLU A 84 30.82 -5.85 14.85
C GLU A 84 29.46 -5.39 14.34
N LEU A 85 28.38 -6.10 14.70
CA LEU A 85 27.02 -5.74 14.38
C LEU A 85 26.63 -4.37 14.96
N LYS A 86 27.00 -4.08 16.21
CA LYS A 86 26.81 -2.77 16.85
C LYS A 86 27.50 -1.66 16.04
N ILE A 87 28.76 -1.87 15.63
CA ILE A 87 29.49 -0.90 14.79
C ILE A 87 28.82 -0.74 13.42
N ALA A 88 28.41 -1.85 12.81
CA ALA A 88 27.72 -1.86 11.52
C ALA A 88 26.39 -1.11 11.59
N ILE A 89 25.54 -1.35 12.59
CA ILE A 89 24.27 -0.64 12.76
C ILE A 89 24.50 0.86 12.99
N ASN A 90 25.48 1.24 13.83
CA ASN A 90 25.77 2.65 14.08
C ASN A 90 26.30 3.38 12.84
N SER A 91 27.19 2.76 12.08
CA SER A 91 27.77 3.35 10.86
C SER A 91 26.85 3.28 9.63
N PHE A 92 25.85 2.39 9.63
CA PHE A 92 24.97 2.22 8.48
C PHE A 92 24.11 3.46 8.23
N GLN A 93 24.14 3.94 7.00
CA GLN A 93 23.26 4.99 6.48
C GLN A 93 22.45 4.42 5.32
N ALA A 94 21.14 4.37 5.49
CA ALA A 94 20.24 3.79 4.49
C ALA A 94 19.91 4.81 3.41
N LYS A 95 20.83 5.01 2.45
CA LYS A 95 20.61 5.87 1.27
C LYS A 95 19.94 5.15 0.10
N ASP A 96 20.01 3.82 0.11
CA ASP A 96 19.51 2.93 -0.94
C ASP A 96 18.65 1.86 -0.28
N MET A 97 17.42 1.68 -0.79
CA MET A 97 16.44 0.76 -0.22
C MET A 97 16.82 -0.71 -0.47
N VAL A 98 17.50 -1.03 -1.57
CA VAL A 98 18.02 -2.39 -1.82
C VAL A 98 19.12 -2.72 -0.82
N LYS A 99 20.00 -1.75 -0.54
CA LYS A 99 21.02 -1.91 0.50
C LYS A 99 20.40 -2.03 1.89
N LEU A 100 19.35 -1.27 2.19
CA LEU A 100 18.59 -1.38 3.43
C LEU A 100 18.03 -2.79 3.61
N LEU A 101 17.36 -3.35 2.60
CA LEU A 101 16.81 -4.71 2.67
C LEU A 101 17.89 -5.76 2.86
N LYS A 102 18.99 -5.69 2.08
CA LYS A 102 20.12 -6.63 2.20
C LYS A 102 20.78 -6.55 3.57
N PHE A 103 20.99 -5.35 4.08
CA PHE A 103 21.54 -5.13 5.41
C PHE A 103 20.62 -5.73 6.47
N GLN A 104 19.33 -5.37 6.47
CA GLN A 104 18.37 -5.90 7.42
C GLN A 104 18.29 -7.43 7.37
N THR A 105 18.25 -8.04 6.18
CA THR A 105 18.25 -9.51 6.05
C THR A 105 19.50 -10.13 6.66
N SER A 106 20.68 -9.55 6.43
CA SER A 106 21.95 -10.03 7.00
C SER A 106 21.96 -9.94 8.52
N VAL A 107 21.39 -8.86 9.06
CA VAL A 107 21.24 -8.64 10.51
C VAL A 107 20.29 -9.67 11.10
N GLU A 108 19.11 -9.89 10.50
CA GLU A 108 18.14 -10.87 11.03
C GLU A 108 18.69 -12.30 10.97
N SER A 109 19.37 -12.69 9.88
CA SER A 109 19.96 -14.03 9.79
C SER A 109 21.00 -14.30 10.88
N PHE A 110 21.70 -13.25 11.32
CA PHE A 110 22.61 -13.36 12.47
C PHE A 110 21.84 -13.47 13.79
N LEU A 111 20.79 -12.65 13.97
CA LEU A 111 20.00 -12.61 15.21
C LEU A 111 19.12 -13.86 15.40
N GLU A 112 18.68 -14.50 14.32
CA GLU A 112 17.91 -15.76 14.33
C GLU A 112 18.69 -16.91 14.99
N GLY A 113 20.02 -16.85 14.98
CA GLY A 113 20.88 -17.82 15.65
C GLY A 113 20.97 -17.67 17.17
N LEU A 114 20.34 -16.65 17.77
CA LEU A 114 20.37 -16.40 19.22
C LEU A 114 19.16 -17.04 19.91
N THR A 115 19.39 -17.64 21.09
CA THR A 115 18.32 -18.27 21.89
C THR A 115 17.28 -17.26 22.37
N ASP A 116 17.73 -16.07 22.78
CA ASP A 116 16.87 -14.96 23.14
C ASP A 116 17.54 -13.64 22.76
N GLU A 117 17.17 -13.10 21.60
CA GLU A 117 17.70 -11.84 21.08
C GLU A 117 17.63 -10.71 22.13
N THR A 118 16.50 -10.55 22.80
CA THR A 118 16.28 -9.41 23.70
C THR A 118 17.20 -9.50 24.91
N GLN A 119 17.35 -10.69 25.49
CA GLN A 119 18.22 -10.89 26.66
C GLN A 119 19.70 -10.86 26.30
N VAL A 120 20.08 -11.39 25.14
CA VAL A 120 21.48 -11.37 24.67
C VAL A 120 21.92 -9.94 24.36
N LEU A 121 21.12 -9.18 23.58
CA LEU A 121 21.46 -7.81 23.19
C LEU A 121 21.45 -6.86 24.40
N ALA A 122 20.59 -7.08 25.40
CA ALA A 122 20.55 -6.28 26.63
C ALA A 122 21.84 -6.37 27.48
N LYS A 123 22.67 -7.40 27.27
CA LYS A 123 23.97 -7.54 27.96
C LYS A 123 25.07 -6.66 27.36
N PHE A 124 24.86 -6.11 26.17
CA PHE A 124 25.81 -5.23 25.51
C PHE A 124 25.43 -3.77 25.77
N GLU A 125 26.27 -3.06 26.54
CA GLU A 125 26.08 -1.64 26.81
C GLU A 125 26.05 -0.83 25.51
N ASP A 126 25.19 0.19 25.47
CA ASP A 126 24.95 1.08 24.32
C ASP A 126 24.63 0.36 23.01
N PHE A 127 23.98 -0.81 23.06
CA PHE A 127 23.49 -1.45 21.84
C PHE A 127 22.43 -0.55 21.17
N PRO A 128 22.53 -0.28 19.85
CA PRO A 128 21.66 0.65 19.14
C PRO A 128 20.29 0.06 18.82
N ALA A 129 19.59 -0.49 19.82
CA ALA A 129 18.31 -1.17 19.69
C ALA A 129 17.25 -0.29 18.99
N LYS A 130 17.18 1.00 19.35
CA LYS A 130 16.22 1.92 18.73
C LYS A 130 16.48 2.15 17.23
N LYS A 131 17.75 2.19 16.82
CA LYS A 131 18.15 2.31 15.40
C LYS A 131 17.87 1.00 14.67
N LEU A 132 18.15 -0.15 15.28
CA LEU A 132 17.80 -1.46 14.74
C LEU A 132 16.30 -1.59 14.48
N GLU A 133 15.46 -1.23 15.46
CA GLU A 133 14.00 -1.23 15.31
C GLU A 133 13.52 -0.27 14.22
N ALA A 134 14.16 0.91 14.08
CA ALA A 134 13.86 1.81 12.98
C ALA A 134 14.23 1.21 11.61
N LEU A 135 15.36 0.50 11.50
CA LEU A 135 15.77 -0.22 10.29
C LEU A 135 14.79 -1.35 9.95
N ARG A 136 14.37 -2.14 10.93
CA ARG A 136 13.34 -3.18 10.79
C ARG A 136 12.03 -2.60 10.27
N THR A 137 11.55 -1.53 10.91
CA THR A 137 10.32 -0.84 10.51
C THR A 137 10.42 -0.31 9.08
N ALA A 138 11.54 0.34 8.74
CA ALA A 138 11.77 0.88 7.40
C ALA A 138 11.85 -0.23 6.34
N ALA A 139 12.58 -1.32 6.60
CA ALA A 139 12.68 -2.45 5.70
C ALA A 139 11.31 -3.12 5.47
N ALA A 140 10.55 -3.35 6.54
CA ALA A 140 9.20 -3.93 6.43
C ALA A 140 8.25 -3.04 5.61
N LEU A 141 8.28 -1.72 5.85
CA LEU A 141 7.49 -0.76 5.09
C LEU A 141 7.86 -0.77 3.60
N TYR A 142 9.16 -0.74 3.28
CA TYR A 142 9.62 -0.76 1.90
C TYR A 142 9.27 -2.07 1.20
N SER A 143 9.53 -3.22 1.81
CA SER A 143 9.17 -4.54 1.27
C SER A 143 7.67 -4.66 0.95
N LYS A 144 6.82 -4.08 1.80
CA LYS A 144 5.38 -4.04 1.57
C LYS A 144 5.03 -3.20 0.33
N LEU A 145 5.61 -2.01 0.21
CA LEU A 145 5.39 -1.12 -0.94
C LEU A 145 5.95 -1.72 -2.24
N ASP A 146 7.13 -2.34 -2.17
CA ASP A 146 7.78 -3.01 -3.31
C ASP A 146 6.96 -4.23 -3.78
N THR A 147 6.38 -4.99 -2.85
CA THR A 147 5.45 -6.08 -3.19
C THR A 147 4.24 -5.56 -3.98
N ILE A 148 3.67 -4.42 -3.58
CA ILE A 148 2.57 -3.78 -4.31
C ILE A 148 3.05 -3.33 -5.70
N GLU A 149 4.19 -2.63 -5.78
CA GLU A 149 4.78 -2.15 -7.03
C GLU A 149 5.03 -3.32 -8.01
N CYS A 150 5.64 -4.41 -7.54
CA CYS A 150 5.91 -5.61 -8.31
C CYS A 150 4.64 -6.32 -8.79
N ASN A 151 3.61 -6.40 -7.95
CA ASN A 151 2.33 -6.99 -8.33
C ASN A 151 1.63 -6.18 -9.43
N LEU A 152 1.72 -4.84 -9.38
CA LEU A 152 1.17 -3.97 -10.43
C LEU A 152 1.94 -4.13 -11.76
N LYS A 153 3.27 -4.21 -11.73
CA LYS A 153 4.08 -4.42 -12.94
C LYS A 153 3.80 -5.76 -13.62
N ARG A 154 3.51 -6.82 -12.85
CA ARG A 154 3.15 -8.15 -13.36
C ARG A 154 1.69 -8.28 -13.79
N LEU A 155 0.88 -7.24 -13.63
CA LEU A 155 -0.53 -7.32 -13.95
C LEU A 155 -0.74 -7.26 -15.46
N GLU A 156 -1.03 -8.41 -16.05
CA GLU A 156 -1.34 -8.52 -17.48
C GLU A 156 -2.74 -7.97 -17.79
N ILE A 157 -2.78 -7.02 -18.72
CA ILE A 157 -4.00 -6.36 -19.22
C ILE A 157 -4.42 -7.05 -20.52
N VAL A 158 -5.01 -8.24 -20.39
CA VAL A 158 -5.43 -9.07 -21.53
C VAL A 158 -6.90 -9.45 -21.39
N ALA A 159 -7.57 -9.70 -22.52
CA ALA A 159 -8.93 -10.24 -22.55
C ALA A 159 -9.02 -11.61 -21.84
N PRO A 160 -10.16 -11.98 -21.22
CA PRO A 160 -11.47 -11.32 -21.26
C PRO A 160 -11.64 -10.16 -20.26
N LEU A 161 -12.15 -9.03 -20.77
CA LEU A 161 -12.32 -7.75 -20.06
C LEU A 161 -13.07 -7.85 -18.72
N ASN A 162 -14.13 -8.65 -18.63
CA ASN A 162 -14.92 -8.75 -17.39
C ASN A 162 -14.11 -9.34 -16.23
N LYS A 163 -13.30 -10.38 -16.47
CA LYS A 163 -12.42 -10.97 -15.45
C LYS A 163 -11.28 -10.01 -15.09
N LEU A 164 -10.76 -9.30 -16.09
CA LEU A 164 -9.73 -8.29 -15.90
C LEU A 164 -10.21 -7.15 -14.98
N PHE A 165 -11.40 -6.58 -15.23
CA PHE A 165 -11.93 -5.50 -14.39
C PHE A 165 -12.13 -5.93 -12.94
N VAL A 166 -12.69 -7.12 -12.70
CA VAL A 166 -12.85 -7.65 -11.34
C VAL A 166 -11.51 -7.80 -10.65
N LYS A 167 -10.49 -8.31 -11.36
CA LYS A 167 -9.12 -8.45 -10.83
C LYS A 167 -8.52 -7.09 -10.50
N VAL A 168 -8.51 -6.16 -11.45
CA VAL A 168 -7.93 -4.81 -11.28
C VAL A 168 -8.62 -4.03 -10.17
N GLU A 169 -9.96 -4.04 -10.13
CA GLU A 169 -10.75 -3.36 -9.09
C GLU A 169 -10.50 -3.98 -7.70
N GLY A 170 -10.41 -5.31 -7.62
CA GLY A 170 -10.10 -6.03 -6.38
C GLY A 170 -8.73 -5.66 -5.83
N TYR A 171 -7.70 -5.67 -6.68
CA TYR A 171 -6.35 -5.22 -6.31
C TYR A 171 -6.37 -3.76 -5.87
N PHE A 172 -6.95 -2.87 -6.69
CA PHE A 172 -7.06 -1.43 -6.39
C PHE A 172 -7.68 -1.18 -5.02
N ASN A 173 -8.80 -1.82 -4.71
CA ASN A 173 -9.48 -1.65 -3.43
C ASN A 173 -8.64 -2.13 -2.24
N LYS A 174 -7.87 -3.21 -2.42
CA LYS A 174 -7.02 -3.78 -1.37
C LYS A 174 -5.85 -2.84 -1.05
N PHE A 175 -5.01 -2.54 -2.04
CA PHE A 175 -3.81 -1.74 -1.77
C PHE A 175 -4.13 -0.26 -1.55
N LYS A 176 -5.23 0.28 -2.09
CA LYS A 176 -5.63 1.68 -1.83
C LYS A 176 -5.77 1.95 -0.33
N LYS A 177 -6.48 1.08 0.39
CA LYS A 177 -6.65 1.23 1.85
C LYS A 177 -5.30 1.21 2.58
N GLU A 178 -4.41 0.33 2.15
CA GLU A 178 -3.07 0.19 2.73
C GLU A 178 -2.21 1.42 2.44
N LEU A 179 -2.23 1.93 1.20
CA LEU A 179 -1.49 3.13 0.80
C LEU A 179 -2.03 4.38 1.49
N ASP A 180 -3.36 4.53 1.58
CA ASP A 180 -3.98 5.66 2.28
C ASP A 180 -3.57 5.67 3.77
N ALA A 181 -3.38 4.51 4.40
CA ALA A 181 -2.87 4.43 5.78
C ALA A 181 -1.40 4.85 5.88
N ILE A 182 -0.55 4.35 4.96
CA ILE A 182 0.88 4.69 4.90
C ILE A 182 1.08 6.19 4.61
N GLU A 183 0.25 6.79 3.74
CA GLU A 183 0.35 8.19 3.37
C GLU A 183 0.00 9.13 4.55
N ARG A 184 -0.89 8.70 5.47
CA ARG A 184 -1.20 9.46 6.69
C ARG A 184 -0.06 9.46 7.70
N THR A 185 0.66 8.35 7.83
CA THR A 185 1.79 8.23 8.77
C THR A 185 3.14 8.58 8.15
N LYS A 186 3.15 8.99 6.88
CA LYS A 186 4.37 9.28 6.11
C LYS A 186 5.26 10.31 6.78
N ASP A 187 4.70 11.42 7.27
CA ASP A 187 5.50 12.50 7.84
C ASP A 187 6.10 12.10 9.20
N GLU A 188 5.32 11.41 10.03
CA GLU A 188 5.77 10.84 11.30
C GLU A 188 6.92 9.84 11.09
N GLU A 189 6.73 8.84 10.21
CA GLU A 189 7.76 7.84 9.91
C GLU A 189 8.99 8.48 9.24
N SER A 190 8.81 9.46 8.35
CA SER A 190 9.91 10.21 7.73
C SER A 190 10.78 10.91 8.77
N THR A 191 10.18 11.58 9.76
CA THR A 191 10.94 12.22 10.84
C THR A 191 11.64 11.19 11.72
N LYS A 192 10.98 10.07 12.04
CA LYS A 192 11.56 8.97 12.80
C LYS A 192 12.76 8.35 12.10
N PHE A 193 12.66 8.05 10.81
CA PHE A 193 13.73 7.47 10.01
C PHE A 193 14.92 8.42 9.86
N LYS A 194 14.68 9.72 9.62
CA LYS A 194 15.74 10.72 9.53
C LYS A 194 16.55 10.86 10.82
N ARG A 195 15.93 10.71 12.00
CA ARG A 195 16.64 10.73 13.29
C ARG A 195 17.68 9.62 13.43
N TYR A 196 17.58 8.56 12.62
CA TYR A 196 18.48 7.41 12.63
C TYR A 196 19.29 7.27 11.32
N ASP A 197 19.40 8.35 10.53
CA ASP A 197 20.10 8.38 9.23
C ASP A 197 19.55 7.39 8.19
N ILE A 198 18.24 7.13 8.25
CA ILE A 198 17.51 6.32 7.28
C ILE A 198 16.83 7.26 6.29
N HIS A 199 17.36 7.33 5.07
CA HIS A 199 16.78 8.12 3.98
C HIS A 199 15.77 7.27 3.20
N PHE A 200 14.61 7.04 3.80
CA PHE A 200 13.54 6.25 3.19
C PHE A 200 13.04 6.90 1.89
N ASP A 201 13.01 6.11 0.80
CA ASP A 201 12.51 6.57 -0.50
C ASP A 201 10.99 6.47 -0.60
N PHE A 202 10.30 7.55 -0.19
CA PHE A 202 8.85 7.65 -0.35
C PHE A 202 8.39 7.86 -1.80
N ASN A 203 9.30 8.01 -2.78
CA ASN A 203 8.90 8.11 -4.18
C ASN A 203 8.27 6.82 -4.71
N ILE A 204 8.49 5.68 -4.03
CA ILE A 204 7.78 4.43 -4.33
C ILE A 204 6.25 4.59 -4.31
N LEU A 205 5.71 5.45 -3.41
CA LEU A 205 4.28 5.75 -3.38
C LEU A 205 3.83 6.44 -4.67
N THR A 206 4.63 7.39 -5.16
CA THR A 206 4.39 8.06 -6.44
C THR A 206 4.45 7.07 -7.59
N ARG A 207 5.46 6.18 -7.63
CA ARG A 207 5.56 5.13 -8.66
C ARG A 207 4.35 4.21 -8.67
N ILE A 208 3.86 3.80 -7.50
CA ILE A 208 2.65 2.98 -7.39
C ILE A 208 1.41 3.72 -7.95
N LYS A 209 1.26 5.02 -7.63
CA LYS A 209 0.18 5.85 -8.17
C LYS A 209 0.26 5.96 -9.70
N GLU A 210 1.46 6.19 -10.25
CA GLU A 210 1.71 6.25 -11.70
C GLU A 210 1.41 4.90 -12.38
N LEU A 211 1.88 3.78 -11.85
CA LEU A 211 1.58 2.44 -12.37
C LEU A 211 0.07 2.15 -12.39
N MET A 212 -0.68 2.62 -11.39
CA MET A 212 -2.12 2.44 -11.37
C MET A 212 -2.82 3.25 -12.46
N VAL A 213 -2.35 4.48 -12.72
CA VAL A 213 -2.82 5.30 -13.85
C VAL A 213 -2.52 4.59 -15.17
N ASP A 214 -1.32 4.03 -15.33
CA ASP A 214 -0.93 3.28 -16.52
C ASP A 214 -1.81 2.04 -16.75
N ILE A 215 -2.09 1.27 -15.69
CA ILE A 215 -3.00 0.12 -15.73
C ILE A 215 -4.41 0.55 -16.16
N SER A 216 -4.93 1.62 -15.55
CA SER A 216 -6.27 2.12 -15.88
C SER A 216 -6.38 2.61 -17.32
N SER A 217 -5.33 3.26 -17.83
CA SER A 217 -5.22 3.71 -19.23
C SER A 217 -5.17 2.53 -20.19
N SER A 218 -4.43 1.49 -19.83
CA SER A 218 -4.35 0.27 -20.62
C SER A 218 -5.69 -0.47 -20.66
N CYS A 219 -6.48 -0.43 -19.58
CA CYS A 219 -7.86 -0.91 -19.59
C CYS A 219 -8.75 -0.10 -20.54
N LEU A 220 -8.64 1.23 -20.55
CA LEU A 220 -9.40 2.08 -21.49
C LEU A 220 -9.07 1.72 -22.95
N GLU A 221 -7.77 1.61 -23.26
CA GLU A 221 -7.29 1.25 -24.60
C GLU A 221 -7.77 -0.13 -25.04
N LEU A 222 -7.75 -1.13 -24.15
CA LEU A 222 -8.23 -2.48 -24.46
C LEU A 222 -9.73 -2.50 -24.77
N VAL A 223 -10.54 -1.69 -24.08
CA VAL A 223 -11.98 -1.60 -24.38
C VAL A 223 -12.23 -0.93 -25.73
N LEU A 224 -11.50 0.15 -26.06
CA LEU A 224 -11.59 0.80 -27.37
C LEU A 224 -11.26 -0.19 -28.50
N LYS A 225 -10.10 -0.87 -28.42
CA LYS A 225 -9.68 -1.87 -29.42
C LYS A 225 -10.67 -3.03 -29.56
N THR A 226 -11.25 -3.48 -28.45
CA THR A 226 -12.26 -4.56 -28.48
C THR A 226 -13.55 -4.12 -29.18
N LYS A 227 -13.93 -2.84 -29.06
CA LYS A 227 -15.07 -2.27 -29.81
C LYS A 227 -14.76 -2.20 -31.30
N GLU A 228 -13.61 -1.65 -31.68
CA GLU A 228 -13.16 -1.53 -33.08
C GLU A 228 -13.11 -2.90 -33.77
N ALA A 229 -12.53 -3.91 -33.12
CA ALA A 229 -12.43 -5.27 -33.65
C ALA A 229 -13.81 -5.95 -33.82
N LYS A 230 -14.80 -5.59 -33.00
CA LYS A 230 -16.19 -6.06 -33.17
C LYS A 230 -16.89 -5.33 -34.30
N ALA A 231 -16.71 -4.01 -34.42
CA ALA A 231 -17.28 -3.22 -35.51
C ALA A 231 -16.77 -3.68 -36.89
N ALA A 232 -15.50 -4.05 -37.00
CA ALA A 232 -14.94 -4.60 -38.24
C ALA A 232 -15.53 -5.96 -38.67
N LYS A 233 -16.08 -6.73 -37.71
CA LYS A 233 -16.70 -8.04 -37.96
C LYS A 233 -18.20 -7.95 -38.23
N ASP A 234 -18.85 -6.86 -37.85
CA ASP A 234 -20.31 -6.66 -37.94
C ASP A 234 -20.77 -6.13 -39.30
N ASN A 235 -19.86 -5.87 -40.25
CA ASN A 235 -20.19 -5.47 -41.63
C ASN A 235 -20.90 -6.58 -42.46
N GLY A 236 -21.32 -7.70 -41.85
CA GLY A 236 -21.83 -8.88 -42.53
C GLY A 236 -23.23 -9.38 -42.15
N GLU A 237 -23.74 -9.23 -40.92
CA GLU A 237 -24.98 -9.96 -40.55
C GLU A 237 -25.83 -9.35 -39.40
N THR A 238 -27.12 -9.12 -39.72
CA THR A 238 -28.32 -9.18 -38.86
C THR A 238 -28.55 -8.11 -37.76
N LEU A 239 -29.52 -7.22 -38.03
CA LEU A 239 -30.03 -6.09 -37.23
C LEU A 239 -30.48 -6.37 -35.77
N SER A 240 -30.71 -7.63 -35.35
CA SER A 240 -31.27 -7.93 -34.03
C SER A 240 -30.23 -8.24 -32.94
N LYS A 241 -29.00 -8.66 -33.30
CA LYS A 241 -27.89 -8.89 -32.36
C LYS A 241 -27.16 -7.59 -31.96
N THR A 242 -27.29 -6.56 -32.79
CA THR A 242 -26.54 -5.30 -32.70
C THR A 242 -26.93 -4.47 -31.48
N ALA A 243 -28.21 -4.42 -31.09
CA ALA A 243 -28.67 -3.60 -29.96
C ALA A 243 -28.18 -4.12 -28.59
N THR A 244 -28.22 -5.44 -28.38
CA THR A 244 -27.74 -6.08 -27.14
C THR A 244 -26.22 -5.97 -27.02
N GLN A 245 -25.50 -6.17 -28.13
CA GLN A 245 -24.04 -6.01 -28.17
C GLN A 245 -23.59 -4.56 -28.00
N LYS A 246 -24.28 -3.58 -28.60
CA LYS A 246 -24.05 -2.15 -28.36
C LYS A 246 -24.26 -1.79 -26.88
N LYS A 247 -25.32 -2.32 -26.24
CA LYS A 247 -25.58 -2.10 -24.80
C LYS A 247 -24.51 -2.72 -23.91
N GLU A 248 -23.98 -3.89 -24.27
CA GLU A 248 -22.89 -4.54 -23.54
C GLU A 248 -21.57 -3.76 -23.69
N ASN A 249 -21.25 -3.28 -24.90
CA ASN A 249 -20.06 -2.46 -25.16
C ASN A 249 -20.10 -1.12 -24.42
N ALA A 250 -21.25 -0.43 -24.42
CA ALA A 250 -21.42 0.82 -23.66
C ALA A 250 -21.25 0.60 -22.14
N LYS A 251 -21.75 -0.52 -21.60
CA LYS A 251 -21.52 -0.90 -20.20
C LYS A 251 -20.03 -1.14 -19.91
N MET A 252 -19.30 -1.78 -20.82
CA MET A 252 -17.86 -2.02 -20.66
C MET A 252 -17.06 -0.72 -20.71
N LEU A 253 -17.37 0.19 -21.66
CA LEU A 253 -16.76 1.53 -21.73
C LEU A 253 -17.03 2.33 -20.46
N TRP A 254 -18.27 2.33 -19.98
CA TRP A 254 -18.63 3.02 -18.74
C TRP A 254 -17.87 2.48 -17.54
N ARG A 255 -17.78 1.15 -17.38
CA ARG A 255 -17.04 0.53 -16.28
C ARG A 255 -15.54 0.86 -16.32
N ALA A 256 -14.93 0.85 -17.51
CA ALA A 256 -13.53 1.25 -17.69
C ALA A 256 -13.30 2.71 -17.30
N PHE A 257 -14.21 3.61 -17.72
CA PHE A 257 -14.17 5.01 -17.37
C PHE A 257 -14.33 5.24 -15.86
N GLN A 258 -15.26 4.53 -15.20
CA GLN A 258 -15.44 4.59 -13.74
C GLN A 258 -14.16 4.17 -13.00
N LEU A 259 -13.49 3.11 -13.44
CA LEU A 259 -12.21 2.69 -12.88
C LEU A 259 -11.15 3.78 -13.04
N ALA A 260 -10.97 4.32 -14.25
CA ALA A 260 -10.02 5.39 -14.53
C ALA A 260 -10.29 6.64 -13.66
N TYR A 261 -11.56 7.02 -13.49
CA TYR A 261 -11.94 8.15 -12.63
C TYR A 261 -11.59 7.92 -11.15
N ARG A 262 -11.83 6.71 -10.64
CA ARG A 262 -11.48 6.35 -9.25
C ARG A 262 -9.96 6.37 -9.05
N VAL A 263 -9.21 5.93 -10.04
CA VAL A 263 -7.74 5.96 -10.04
C VAL A 263 -7.24 7.40 -10.11
N TYR A 264 -7.83 8.26 -10.95
CA TYR A 264 -7.51 9.68 -11.01
C TYR A 264 -7.65 10.37 -9.65
N ILE A 265 -8.78 10.14 -8.95
CA ILE A 265 -8.98 10.70 -7.60
C ILE A 265 -7.92 10.19 -6.64
N PHE A 266 -7.62 8.88 -6.68
CA PHE A 266 -6.63 8.26 -5.80
C PHE A 266 -5.20 8.77 -6.05
N ALA A 267 -4.81 8.89 -7.31
CA ALA A 267 -3.50 9.35 -7.72
C ALA A 267 -3.32 10.87 -7.55
N GLY A 268 -4.43 11.62 -7.43
CA GLY A 268 -4.44 13.08 -7.36
C GLY A 268 -4.17 13.76 -8.71
N GLY A 269 -4.16 12.98 -9.80
CA GLY A 269 -3.81 13.42 -11.15
C GLY A 269 -3.67 12.22 -12.09
N GLN A 270 -3.41 12.50 -13.37
CA GLN A 270 -3.11 11.49 -14.39
C GLN A 270 -2.14 12.08 -15.43
N ASP A 271 -1.57 11.23 -16.27
CA ASP A 271 -0.68 11.68 -17.35
C ASP A 271 -1.46 12.07 -18.62
N ASP A 272 -0.75 12.60 -19.61
CA ASP A 272 -1.37 13.12 -20.84
C ASP A 272 -1.99 11.99 -21.68
N ARG A 273 -1.42 10.77 -21.63
CA ARG A 273 -1.95 9.57 -22.31
C ARG A 273 -3.29 9.15 -21.69
N ALA A 274 -3.35 9.01 -20.37
CA ALA A 274 -4.57 8.68 -19.63
C ALA A 274 -5.67 9.71 -19.91
N ASN A 275 -5.31 11.00 -19.96
CA ASN A 275 -6.28 12.06 -20.25
C ASN A 275 -6.87 11.94 -21.65
N LYS A 276 -6.05 11.69 -22.67
CA LYS A 276 -6.53 11.50 -24.05
C LYS A 276 -7.45 10.28 -24.18
N LEU A 277 -7.05 9.14 -23.63
CA LEU A 277 -7.86 7.91 -23.67
C LEU A 277 -9.19 8.07 -22.92
N ALA A 278 -9.21 8.80 -21.81
CA ALA A 278 -10.43 9.10 -21.08
C ALA A 278 -11.37 10.02 -21.89
N GLU A 279 -10.84 11.02 -22.59
CA GLU A 279 -11.61 11.88 -23.49
C GLU A 279 -12.21 11.05 -24.66
N GLU A 280 -11.42 10.17 -25.29
CA GLU A 280 -11.89 9.28 -26.37
C GLU A 280 -13.01 8.35 -25.90
N VAL A 281 -12.82 7.64 -24.78
CA VAL A 281 -13.86 6.77 -24.20
C VAL A 281 -15.12 7.56 -23.84
N ALA A 282 -15.00 8.78 -23.33
CA ALA A 282 -16.15 9.63 -23.01
C ALA A 282 -16.93 10.04 -24.26
N HIS A 283 -16.24 10.41 -25.34
CA HIS A 283 -16.86 10.71 -26.63
C HIS A 283 -17.62 9.50 -27.17
N GLU A 284 -17.01 8.31 -27.13
CA GLU A 284 -17.63 7.06 -27.58
C GLU A 284 -18.91 6.71 -26.80
N ILE A 285 -18.90 6.86 -25.47
CA ILE A 285 -20.10 6.63 -24.65
C ILE A 285 -21.22 7.62 -25.01
N THR A 286 -20.86 8.87 -25.29
CA THR A 286 -21.82 9.92 -25.62
C THR A 286 -22.44 9.70 -27.01
N ALA A 287 -21.62 9.32 -28.00
CA ALA A 287 -22.07 8.97 -29.35
C ALA A 287 -23.01 7.75 -29.35
N ASP A 288 -22.68 6.70 -28.58
CA ASP A 288 -23.53 5.51 -28.41
C ASP A 288 -24.85 5.83 -27.67
N SER A 289 -24.89 6.91 -26.87
CA SER A 289 -26.08 7.37 -26.13
C SER A 289 -27.02 8.24 -26.97
N GLN A 290 -26.50 8.97 -27.96
CA GLN A 290 -27.29 9.81 -28.88
C GLN A 290 -27.94 9.01 -30.04
N GLN A 291 -27.52 7.77 -30.28
CA GLN A 291 -28.13 6.86 -31.26
C GLN A 291 -29.30 6.02 -30.69
N ARG A 292 -29.79 6.33 -29.48
CA ARG A 292 -30.93 5.66 -28.85
C ARG A 292 -32.22 6.44 -29.00
#